data_AF-A0A2R4VSN3-F1
#
_entry.id   AF-A0A2R4VSN3-F1
#
_cell.length_a   1.000
_cell.length_b   1.000
_cell.length_c   1.000
_cell.angle_alpha   90.00
_cell.angle_beta   90.00
_cell.angle_gamma   90.00
#
_symmetry.space_group_name_H-M   'P 1'
#
loop_
_entity.id
_entity.type
_entity.pdbx_description
1 polymer ?
#
loop_
_entity_poly.entity_id
_entity_poly.type
_entity_poly.pdbx_seq_one_letter_code
_entity_poly.pdbx_strand_id
1 'polypeptide(L)'
;MSVIDWKQRGVARYEPGDRAALEAFQRAYFGAEAIQLCPDHFHWLFEEPPEREHEGPQLWLCKRNGAVVGQQGGIPFTLKVGERNRRASWAIDLMVAPEWRLRGVGPALSETHSGAGDLSVSLSMTEAAYKSYKRGGWLDLGNVPTYLRVIDPLRCLRVSPYGGGLAKLVARIGKPALATASMGYGLSAKLLGARLVEIDRFDYRVDDLWEAASPQHPVIARRDWAFLNWRFDSTPQAARFRRFYVMRGETVLAYVVLRVDHWKGEPVGVICDYLARPGWLVAAFSLMTELARRQGMVALMCRTLNAQAARPLSMMGFLCLKNGLRTPTRMMVRPALDQPELAGPTGDPKNWFVTVADSDMGFKGLGE
;
A
#
# COMPACT_ATOMS: atom_id res chain seq x y z
N MET A 1 -31.67 -14.56 6.81
CA MET A 1 -31.17 -14.37 5.43
C MET A 1 -30.70 -15.73 4.94
N SER A 2 -31.38 -16.32 3.96
CA SER A 2 -31.12 -17.70 3.54
C SER A 2 -29.72 -17.83 2.93
N VAL A 3 -28.93 -18.75 3.49
CA VAL A 3 -27.62 -19.17 2.99
C VAL A 3 -27.86 -19.95 1.70
N ILE A 4 -27.89 -19.26 0.57
CA ILE A 4 -27.76 -19.91 -0.74
C ILE A 4 -26.26 -20.16 -0.94
N ASP A 5 -25.90 -21.41 -1.18
CA ASP A 5 -24.55 -21.86 -1.52
C ASP A 5 -24.00 -21.02 -2.68
N TRP A 6 -22.82 -20.43 -2.50
CA TRP A 6 -22.16 -19.54 -3.45
C TRP A 6 -21.94 -20.20 -4.82
N LYS A 7 -21.83 -21.54 -4.85
CA LYS A 7 -21.74 -22.34 -6.08
C LYS A 7 -22.93 -22.14 -7.03
N GLN A 8 -24.09 -21.71 -6.55
CA GLN A 8 -25.27 -21.47 -7.38
C GLN A 8 -25.28 -20.10 -8.09
N ARG A 9 -24.30 -19.22 -7.83
CA ARG A 9 -24.20 -17.89 -8.48
C ARG A 9 -23.25 -17.84 -9.68
N GLY A 10 -22.66 -18.99 -10.06
CA GLY A 10 -21.71 -19.11 -11.16
C GLY A 10 -20.40 -18.36 -10.92
N VAL A 11 -20.02 -18.18 -9.65
CA VAL A 11 -18.70 -17.71 -9.23
C VAL A 11 -17.86 -18.92 -8.85
N ALA A 12 -16.65 -19.01 -9.39
CA ALA A 12 -15.69 -20.06 -9.08
C ALA A 12 -14.29 -19.46 -8.96
N ARG A 13 -13.39 -20.15 -8.26
CA ARG A 13 -11.97 -19.81 -8.25
C ARG A 13 -11.39 -20.05 -9.65
N TYR A 14 -10.42 -19.23 -10.04
CA TYR A 14 -9.70 -19.36 -11.29
C TYR A 14 -8.97 -20.71 -11.34
N GLU A 15 -9.06 -21.36 -12.49
CA GLU A 15 -8.26 -22.54 -12.84
C GLU A 15 -7.40 -22.23 -14.08
N PRO A 16 -6.27 -22.92 -14.30
CA PRO A 16 -5.40 -22.67 -15.46
C PRO A 16 -6.14 -22.71 -16.82
N GLY A 17 -7.18 -23.55 -16.95
CA GLY A 17 -8.01 -23.63 -18.15
C GLY A 17 -8.80 -22.35 -18.46
N ASP A 18 -8.97 -21.45 -17.49
CA ASP A 18 -9.70 -20.20 -17.65
C ASP A 18 -8.89 -19.07 -18.26
N ARG A 19 -7.56 -19.26 -18.41
CA ARG A 19 -6.62 -18.20 -18.76
C ARG A 19 -7.04 -17.43 -20.01
N ALA A 20 -7.41 -18.12 -21.09
CA ALA A 20 -7.82 -17.48 -22.33
C ALA A 20 -9.10 -16.62 -22.18
N ALA A 21 -10.09 -17.12 -21.43
CA ALA A 21 -11.35 -16.40 -21.20
C ALA A 21 -11.15 -15.19 -20.26
N LEU A 22 -10.27 -15.34 -19.25
CA LEU A 22 -9.86 -14.27 -18.36
C LEU A 22 -9.14 -13.15 -19.12
N GLU A 23 -8.15 -13.48 -19.95
CA GLU A 23 -7.42 -12.47 -20.72
C GLU A 23 -8.33 -11.75 -21.73
N ALA A 24 -9.27 -12.47 -22.36
CA ALA A 24 -10.26 -11.84 -23.24
C ALA A 24 -11.11 -10.81 -22.47
N PHE A 25 -11.58 -11.18 -21.27
CA PHE A 25 -12.33 -10.27 -20.40
C PHE A 25 -11.47 -9.07 -19.95
N GLN A 26 -10.24 -9.32 -19.50
CA GLN A 26 -9.34 -8.26 -19.03
C GLN A 26 -8.99 -7.28 -20.14
N ARG A 27 -8.69 -7.78 -21.35
CA ARG A 27 -8.45 -6.94 -22.53
C ARG A 27 -9.65 -6.05 -22.86
N ALA A 28 -10.86 -6.59 -22.74
CA ALA A 28 -12.09 -5.83 -23.03
C ALA A 28 -12.38 -4.72 -22.01
N TYR A 29 -12.10 -4.93 -20.72
CA TYR A 29 -12.56 -4.03 -19.64
C TYR A 29 -11.47 -3.29 -18.88
N PHE A 30 -10.23 -3.79 -18.86
CA PHE A 30 -9.06 -3.08 -18.33
C PHE A 30 -8.23 -2.46 -19.46
N GLY A 31 -8.33 -2.97 -20.68
CA GLY A 31 -7.60 -2.52 -21.86
C GLY A 31 -6.47 -3.47 -22.26
N ALA A 32 -5.98 -3.35 -23.49
CA ALA A 32 -4.96 -4.26 -24.04
C ALA A 32 -3.58 -4.13 -23.37
N GLU A 33 -3.25 -2.93 -22.87
CA GLU A 33 -1.99 -2.62 -22.19
C GLU A 33 -2.12 -2.72 -20.65
N ALA A 34 -3.20 -3.32 -20.16
CA ALA A 34 -3.45 -3.42 -18.73
C ALA A 34 -2.43 -4.35 -18.06
N ILE A 35 -1.97 -3.99 -16.85
CA ILE A 35 -0.99 -4.77 -16.11
C ILE A 35 -1.50 -6.18 -15.75
N GLN A 36 -2.81 -6.36 -15.66
CA GLN A 36 -3.48 -7.64 -15.43
C GLN A 36 -3.18 -8.67 -16.54
N LEU A 37 -2.88 -8.21 -17.76
CA LEU A 37 -2.51 -9.06 -18.90
C LEU A 37 -1.02 -9.42 -18.94
N CYS A 38 -0.18 -8.79 -18.10
CA CYS A 38 1.26 -9.07 -18.07
C CYS A 38 1.53 -10.44 -17.41
N PRO A 39 2.11 -11.42 -18.12
CA PRO A 39 2.35 -12.76 -17.58
C PRO A 39 3.24 -12.75 -16.33
N ASP A 40 4.33 -11.98 -16.35
CA ASP A 40 5.26 -11.88 -15.22
C ASP A 40 4.59 -11.24 -14.00
N HIS A 41 3.70 -10.26 -14.22
CA HIS A 41 2.93 -9.66 -13.14
C HIS A 41 1.92 -10.65 -12.54
N PHE A 42 1.21 -11.40 -13.39
CA PHE A 42 0.29 -12.43 -12.95
C PHE A 42 1.00 -13.50 -12.12
N HIS A 43 2.12 -14.02 -12.62
CA HIS A 43 2.94 -15.02 -11.93
C HIS A 43 3.38 -14.51 -10.55
N TRP A 44 4.00 -13.33 -10.51
CA TRP A 44 4.48 -12.74 -9.27
C TRP A 44 3.36 -12.43 -8.26
N LEU A 45 2.24 -11.87 -8.70
CA LEU A 45 1.17 -11.40 -7.80
C LEU A 45 0.26 -12.53 -7.31
N PHE A 46 -0.10 -13.46 -8.19
CA PHE A 46 -1.10 -14.49 -7.92
C PHE A 46 -0.50 -15.87 -7.65
N GLU A 47 0.63 -16.22 -8.26
CA GLU A 47 1.21 -17.57 -8.14
C GLU A 47 2.35 -17.63 -7.10
N GLU A 48 3.02 -16.52 -6.84
CA GLU A 48 4.14 -16.44 -5.90
C GLU A 48 3.98 -15.47 -4.70
N PRO A 49 2.79 -15.15 -4.17
CA PRO A 49 2.72 -14.40 -2.92
C PRO A 49 3.36 -15.19 -1.77
N PRO A 50 3.86 -14.54 -0.70
CA PRO A 50 4.41 -15.26 0.46
C PRO A 50 3.39 -16.19 1.13
N GLU A 51 2.12 -15.77 1.16
CA GLU A 51 1.01 -16.49 1.81
C GLU A 51 0.16 -17.25 0.78
N ARG A 52 0.78 -18.12 -0.02
CA ARG A 52 0.06 -18.91 -1.04
C ARG A 52 -0.96 -19.84 -0.40
N GLU A 53 -2.08 -20.03 -1.08
CA GLU A 53 -3.11 -20.97 -0.67
C GLU A 53 -3.03 -22.26 -1.48
N HIS A 54 -3.30 -23.39 -0.81
CA HIS A 54 -3.30 -24.71 -1.45
C HIS A 54 -4.38 -24.84 -2.54
N GLU A 55 -5.48 -24.10 -2.40
CA GLU A 55 -6.59 -24.07 -3.36
C GLU A 55 -6.27 -23.27 -4.64
N GLY A 56 -5.10 -22.65 -4.75
CA GLY A 56 -4.67 -21.88 -5.91
C GLY A 56 -4.65 -20.36 -5.66
N PRO A 57 -4.56 -19.52 -6.71
CA PRO A 57 -4.51 -18.07 -6.55
C PRO A 57 -5.84 -17.52 -6.03
N GLN A 58 -5.79 -16.45 -5.23
CA GLN A 58 -7.00 -15.71 -4.85
C GLN A 58 -7.50 -14.88 -6.04
N LEU A 59 -8.18 -15.54 -6.97
CA LEU A 59 -8.80 -14.94 -8.14
C LEU A 59 -10.11 -15.67 -8.41
N TRP A 60 -11.22 -14.95 -8.41
CA TRP A 60 -12.55 -15.52 -8.61
C TRP A 60 -13.19 -14.94 -9.87
N LEU A 61 -13.82 -15.82 -10.65
CA LEU A 61 -14.46 -15.49 -11.92
C LEU A 61 -15.95 -15.79 -11.82
N CYS A 62 -16.77 -14.85 -12.29
CA CYS A 62 -18.17 -15.10 -12.56
C CYS A 62 -18.33 -15.46 -14.05
N LYS A 63 -18.85 -16.65 -14.34
CA LYS A 63 -19.02 -17.15 -15.72
C LYS A 63 -20.50 -17.25 -16.10
N ARG A 64 -20.84 -16.91 -17.34
CA ARG A 64 -22.19 -17.08 -17.93
C ARG A 64 -22.03 -17.57 -19.36
N ASN A 65 -22.69 -18.68 -19.70
CA ASN A 65 -22.64 -19.29 -21.04
C ASN A 65 -21.21 -19.45 -21.59
N GLY A 66 -20.27 -19.87 -20.73
CA GLY A 66 -18.86 -20.07 -21.09
C GLY A 66 -17.99 -18.80 -21.14
N ALA A 67 -18.56 -17.60 -21.00
CA ALA A 67 -17.80 -16.35 -20.95
C ALA A 67 -17.60 -15.85 -19.51
N VAL A 68 -16.45 -15.23 -19.24
CA VAL A 68 -16.23 -14.48 -18.00
C VAL A 68 -16.99 -13.16 -18.09
N VAL A 69 -17.83 -12.87 -17.09
CA VAL A 69 -18.65 -11.66 -17.00
C VAL A 69 -18.28 -10.77 -15.81
N GLY A 70 -17.40 -11.26 -14.94
CA GLY A 70 -16.82 -10.50 -13.85
C GLY A 70 -15.65 -11.23 -13.21
N GLN A 71 -14.76 -10.48 -12.57
CA GLN A 71 -13.64 -11.00 -11.80
C GLN A 71 -13.48 -10.26 -10.47
N GLN A 72 -12.82 -10.90 -9.51
CA GLN A 72 -12.32 -10.32 -8.27
C GLN A 72 -10.96 -10.94 -7.96
N GLY A 73 -9.94 -10.13 -7.78
CA GLY A 73 -8.63 -10.57 -7.31
C GLY A 73 -8.49 -10.38 -5.79
N GLY A 74 -7.60 -11.15 -5.20
CA GLY A 74 -7.16 -11.05 -3.82
C GLY A 74 -5.64 -11.18 -3.75
N ILE A 75 -5.00 -10.41 -2.86
CA ILE A 75 -3.60 -10.62 -2.50
C ILE A 75 -3.58 -11.15 -1.07
N PRO A 76 -3.31 -12.46 -0.84
CA PRO A 76 -3.26 -13.01 0.50
C PRO A 76 -2.05 -12.47 1.27
N PHE A 77 -2.23 -12.16 2.54
CA PHE A 77 -1.16 -11.70 3.41
C PHE A 77 -1.44 -12.03 4.89
N THR A 78 -0.37 -12.14 5.68
CA THR A 78 -0.48 -12.27 7.13
C THR A 78 -0.65 -10.89 7.76
N LEU A 79 -1.73 -10.71 8.51
CA LEU A 79 -2.01 -9.50 9.28
C LEU A 79 -1.82 -9.77 10.78
N LYS A 80 -0.92 -9.04 11.43
CA LYS A 80 -0.87 -8.97 12.89
C LYS A 80 -2.03 -8.11 13.38
N VAL A 81 -2.84 -8.65 14.30
CA VAL A 81 -3.91 -7.95 15.03
C VAL A 81 -3.71 -8.22 16.52
N GLY A 82 -3.25 -7.22 17.26
CA GLY A 82 -2.72 -7.43 18.61
C GLY A 82 -1.53 -8.39 18.56
N GLU A 83 -1.55 -9.45 19.34
CA GLU A 83 -0.49 -10.47 19.39
C GLU A 83 -0.75 -11.68 18.47
N ARG A 84 -1.80 -11.65 17.65
CA ARG A 84 -2.19 -12.78 16.80
C ARG A 84 -1.99 -12.45 15.32
N ASN A 85 -1.54 -13.45 14.57
CA ASN A 85 -1.54 -13.42 13.12
C ASN A 85 -2.89 -13.90 12.59
N ARG A 86 -3.41 -13.19 11.58
CA ARG A 86 -4.68 -13.45 10.91
C ARG A 86 -4.45 -13.58 9.42
N ARG A 87 -5.20 -14.49 8.78
CA ARG A 87 -5.20 -14.62 7.33
C ARG A 87 -6.04 -13.48 6.76
N ALA A 88 -5.40 -12.57 6.04
CA ALA A 88 -6.07 -11.43 5.45
C ALA A 88 -5.87 -11.40 3.93
N SER A 89 -6.72 -10.64 3.24
CA SER A 89 -6.58 -10.44 1.81
C SER A 89 -6.89 -9.02 1.36
N TRP A 90 -6.04 -8.46 0.50
CA TRP A 90 -6.32 -7.20 -0.19
C TRP A 90 -7.27 -7.45 -1.37
N ALA A 91 -8.45 -6.83 -1.36
CA ALA A 91 -9.40 -6.85 -2.47
C ALA A 91 -8.89 -5.98 -3.61
N ILE A 92 -8.56 -6.60 -4.75
CA ILE A 92 -8.07 -5.93 -5.96
C ILE A 92 -8.90 -6.33 -7.18
N ASP A 93 -8.76 -5.57 -8.27
CA ASP A 93 -9.23 -5.97 -9.60
C ASP A 93 -10.71 -6.36 -9.75
N LEU A 94 -11.60 -5.87 -8.86
CA LEU A 94 -13.05 -6.06 -9.01
C LEU A 94 -13.53 -5.41 -10.31
N MET A 95 -13.99 -6.22 -11.25
CA MET A 95 -14.57 -5.76 -12.51
C MET A 95 -15.79 -6.58 -12.87
N VAL A 96 -16.84 -5.90 -13.33
CA VAL A 96 -18.07 -6.51 -13.83
C VAL A 96 -18.41 -5.87 -15.17
N ALA A 97 -18.63 -6.73 -16.17
CA ALA A 97 -19.10 -6.35 -17.49
C ALA A 97 -20.33 -5.43 -17.38
N PRO A 98 -20.39 -4.29 -18.09
CA PRO A 98 -21.46 -3.30 -17.96
C PRO A 98 -22.88 -3.88 -17.99
N GLU A 99 -23.13 -4.81 -18.91
CA GLU A 99 -24.41 -5.50 -19.13
C GLU A 99 -24.80 -6.46 -18.00
N TRP A 100 -23.85 -6.81 -17.11
CA TRP A 100 -24.06 -7.64 -15.92
C TRP A 100 -24.06 -6.84 -14.61
N ARG A 101 -23.91 -5.51 -14.67
CA ARG A 101 -24.00 -4.64 -13.48
C ARG A 101 -25.43 -4.60 -12.94
N LEU A 102 -25.55 -4.36 -11.63
CA LEU A 102 -26.82 -4.35 -10.90
C LEU A 102 -27.60 -5.69 -10.95
N ARG A 103 -26.97 -6.79 -11.39
CA ARG A 103 -27.53 -8.15 -11.40
C ARG A 103 -26.94 -9.07 -10.33
N GLY A 104 -26.34 -8.49 -9.29
CA GLY A 104 -25.77 -9.23 -8.16
C GLY A 104 -24.36 -9.82 -8.36
N VAL A 105 -23.75 -9.69 -9.54
CA VAL A 105 -22.41 -10.25 -9.84
C VAL A 105 -21.32 -9.67 -8.93
N GLY A 106 -21.22 -8.35 -8.83
CA GLY A 106 -20.21 -7.69 -7.99
C GLY A 106 -20.30 -8.07 -6.50
N PRO A 107 -21.49 -7.97 -5.88
CA PRO A 107 -21.69 -8.45 -4.51
C PRO A 107 -21.33 -9.92 -4.33
N ALA A 108 -21.71 -10.81 -5.26
CA ALA A 108 -21.35 -12.22 -5.17
C ALA A 108 -19.83 -12.44 -5.19
N LEU A 109 -19.11 -11.80 -6.10
CA LEU A 109 -17.65 -11.86 -6.17
C LEU A 109 -16.98 -11.33 -4.89
N SER A 110 -17.43 -10.17 -4.40
CA SER A 110 -16.89 -9.54 -3.19
C SER A 110 -17.20 -10.36 -1.92
N GLU A 111 -18.38 -10.98 -1.83
CA GLU A 111 -18.75 -11.90 -0.75
C GLU A 111 -17.87 -13.15 -0.77
N THR A 112 -17.63 -13.74 -1.94
CA THR A 112 -16.73 -14.90 -2.08
C THR A 112 -15.31 -14.55 -1.63
N HIS A 113 -14.75 -13.41 -2.06
CA HIS A 113 -13.45 -12.94 -1.59
C HIS A 113 -13.44 -12.69 -0.07
N SER A 114 -14.50 -12.05 0.46
CA SER A 114 -14.63 -11.77 1.90
C SER A 114 -14.63 -13.04 2.76
N GLY A 115 -15.04 -14.18 2.21
CA GLY A 115 -15.06 -15.47 2.91
C GLY A 115 -13.77 -16.29 2.77
N ALA A 116 -12.76 -15.81 2.03
CA ALA A 116 -11.53 -16.57 1.79
C ALA A 116 -10.54 -16.56 2.97
N GLY A 117 -10.65 -15.58 3.87
CA GLY A 117 -9.78 -15.43 5.03
C GLY A 117 -10.52 -14.81 6.21
N ASP A 118 -9.79 -14.53 7.29
CA ASP A 118 -10.36 -13.97 8.53
C ASP A 118 -10.78 -12.50 8.33
N LEU A 119 -10.10 -11.79 7.42
CA LEU A 119 -10.29 -10.37 7.14
C LEU A 119 -10.08 -10.07 5.65
N SER A 120 -10.90 -9.18 5.11
CA SER A 120 -10.69 -8.57 3.80
C SER A 120 -10.48 -7.07 3.94
N VAL A 121 -9.56 -6.53 3.16
CA VAL A 121 -9.20 -5.12 3.21
C VAL A 121 -9.16 -4.56 1.80
N SER A 122 -9.65 -3.34 1.60
CA SER A 122 -9.65 -2.70 0.29
C SER A 122 -9.08 -1.29 0.37
N LEU A 123 -8.29 -0.93 -0.63
CA LEU A 123 -7.69 0.39 -0.80
C LEU A 123 -8.07 0.96 -2.17
N SER A 124 -8.21 2.29 -2.26
CA SER A 124 -8.42 3.00 -3.53
C SER A 124 -9.61 2.48 -4.37
N MET A 125 -10.77 2.28 -3.75
CA MET A 125 -11.98 1.81 -4.42
C MET A 125 -12.74 2.93 -5.14
N THR A 126 -13.51 2.58 -6.17
CA THR A 126 -14.45 3.50 -6.84
C THR A 126 -15.60 3.90 -5.90
N GLU A 127 -16.30 5.01 -6.19
CA GLU A 127 -17.50 5.40 -5.43
C GLU A 127 -18.59 4.32 -5.44
N ALA A 128 -18.74 3.61 -6.55
CA ALA A 128 -19.71 2.52 -6.67
C ALA A 128 -19.34 1.35 -5.75
N ALA A 129 -18.06 0.94 -5.75
CA ALA A 129 -17.55 -0.10 -4.87
C ALA A 129 -17.67 0.30 -3.39
N TYR A 130 -17.27 1.52 -3.04
CA TYR A 130 -17.42 2.08 -1.69
C TYR A 130 -18.86 2.01 -1.16
N LYS A 131 -19.84 2.46 -1.97
CA LYS A 131 -21.26 2.38 -1.62
C LYS A 131 -21.76 0.94 -1.50
N SER A 132 -21.19 0.01 -2.26
CA SER A 132 -21.51 -1.42 -2.18
C SER A 132 -20.95 -2.03 -0.89
N TYR A 133 -19.68 -1.76 -0.57
CA TYR A 133 -19.00 -2.23 0.63
C TYR A 133 -19.68 -1.74 1.90
N LYS A 134 -20.04 -0.45 1.98
CA LYS A 134 -20.82 0.06 3.13
C LYS A 134 -22.13 -0.69 3.34
N ARG A 135 -22.87 -1.00 2.27
CA ARG A 135 -24.10 -1.81 2.35
C ARG A 135 -23.83 -3.26 2.75
N GLY A 136 -22.66 -3.79 2.38
CA GLY A 136 -22.18 -5.12 2.75
C GLY A 136 -21.55 -5.20 4.16
N GLY A 137 -21.66 -4.16 4.98
CA GLY A 137 -21.19 -4.16 6.37
C GLY A 137 -19.67 -3.93 6.54
N TRP A 138 -18.98 -3.45 5.51
CA TRP A 138 -17.57 -3.08 5.64
C TRP A 138 -17.41 -1.84 6.54
N LEU A 139 -16.37 -1.86 7.38
CA LEU A 139 -15.98 -0.76 8.23
C LEU A 139 -15.16 0.25 7.41
N ASP A 140 -15.53 1.53 7.52
CA ASP A 140 -14.87 2.63 6.82
C ASP A 140 -13.76 3.23 7.70
N LEU A 141 -12.51 3.12 7.24
CA LEU A 141 -11.33 3.60 7.95
C LEU A 141 -10.91 5.01 7.48
N GLY A 142 -11.68 5.63 6.59
CA GLY A 142 -11.40 6.95 6.04
C GLY A 142 -10.30 6.91 4.98
N ASN A 143 -9.47 7.96 4.95
CA ASN A 143 -8.45 8.17 3.92
C ASN A 143 -7.05 7.92 4.47
N VAL A 144 -6.20 7.27 3.66
CA VAL A 144 -4.77 7.16 3.91
C VAL A 144 -4.10 8.50 3.55
N PRO A 145 -3.55 9.25 4.52
CA PRO A 145 -2.97 10.56 4.25
C PRO A 145 -1.64 10.45 3.49
N THR A 146 -1.28 11.53 2.79
CA THR A 146 0.03 11.68 2.15
C THR A 146 0.83 12.76 2.86
N TYR A 147 2.02 12.42 3.36
CA TYR A 147 2.96 13.33 3.97
C TYR A 147 3.95 13.84 2.91
N LEU A 148 4.02 15.16 2.73
CA LEU A 148 4.85 15.81 1.72
C LEU A 148 5.90 16.71 2.40
N ARG A 149 7.17 16.44 2.15
CA ARG A 149 8.28 17.32 2.50
C ARG A 149 8.77 18.02 1.24
N VAL A 150 8.60 19.34 1.20
CA VAL A 150 9.17 20.17 0.12
C VAL A 150 10.67 20.30 0.36
N ILE A 151 11.51 19.91 -0.60
CA ILE A 151 12.97 19.99 -0.52
C ILE A 151 13.49 21.25 -1.21
N ASP A 152 13.01 21.50 -2.42
CA ASP A 152 13.27 22.72 -3.20
C ASP A 152 11.94 23.45 -3.44
N PRO A 153 11.62 24.47 -2.64
CA PRO A 153 10.41 25.26 -2.78
C PRO A 153 10.23 25.87 -4.18
N LEU A 154 11.27 26.44 -4.77
CA LEU A 154 11.16 27.18 -6.03
C LEU A 154 10.84 26.24 -7.18
N ARG A 155 11.52 25.09 -7.26
CA ARG A 155 11.23 24.06 -8.27
C ARG A 155 9.89 23.37 -8.01
N CYS A 156 9.54 23.11 -6.75
CA CYS A 156 8.26 22.51 -6.39
C CYS A 156 7.06 23.39 -6.79
N LEU A 157 7.18 24.72 -6.68
CA LEU A 157 6.14 25.66 -7.11
C LEU A 157 5.87 25.61 -8.62
N ARG A 158 6.89 25.40 -9.45
CA ARG A 158 6.74 25.30 -10.91
C ARG A 158 5.90 24.11 -11.32
N VAL A 159 5.93 23.04 -10.52
CA VAL A 159 5.31 21.79 -10.90
C VAL A 159 4.01 21.46 -10.16
N SER A 160 3.67 22.21 -9.12
CA SER A 160 2.45 22.00 -8.31
C SER A 160 1.17 21.72 -9.14
N PRO A 161 0.40 20.66 -8.82
CA PRO A 161 -0.95 20.46 -9.36
C PRO A 161 -1.96 21.45 -8.81
N TYR A 162 -1.77 21.87 -7.56
CA TYR A 162 -2.58 22.87 -6.90
C TYR A 162 -2.12 24.23 -7.41
N GLY A 163 -3.02 25.14 -7.78
CA GLY A 163 -2.66 26.52 -8.12
C GLY A 163 -1.99 27.26 -6.94
N GLY A 164 -2.25 28.57 -6.78
CA GLY A 164 -1.65 29.38 -5.69
C GLY A 164 -1.81 28.86 -4.24
N GLY A 165 -2.57 27.78 -3.99
CA GLY A 165 -2.69 27.10 -2.70
C GLY A 165 -1.39 26.42 -2.21
N LEU A 166 -0.63 25.74 -3.09
CA LEU A 166 0.70 25.23 -2.70
C LEU A 166 1.69 26.38 -2.53
N ALA A 167 1.55 27.48 -3.29
CA ALA A 167 2.31 28.71 -3.08
C ALA A 167 2.08 29.34 -1.70
N LYS A 168 0.83 29.37 -1.22
CA LYS A 168 0.49 29.79 0.15
C LYS A 168 1.00 28.81 1.21
N LEU A 169 1.02 27.51 0.92
CA LEU A 169 1.53 26.47 1.83
C LEU A 169 3.07 26.55 1.93
N VAL A 170 3.76 26.66 0.80
CA VAL A 170 5.21 26.89 0.69
C VAL A 170 5.61 28.22 1.35
N ALA A 171 4.85 29.29 1.15
CA ALA A 171 5.06 30.58 1.82
C ALA A 171 4.88 30.50 3.34
N ARG A 172 3.98 29.64 3.85
CA ARG A 172 3.81 29.36 5.28
C ARG A 172 4.92 28.45 5.86
N ILE A 173 5.59 27.65 5.04
CA ILE A 173 6.75 26.81 5.42
C ILE A 173 8.06 27.61 5.45
N GLY A 174 8.03 28.89 5.05
CA GLY A 174 9.09 29.88 5.24
C GLY A 174 9.44 30.18 6.72
N LYS A 175 9.31 29.22 7.63
CA LYS A 175 10.06 29.23 8.88
C LYS A 175 11.34 28.41 8.68
N PRO A 176 12.53 29.05 8.57
CA PRO A 176 13.82 28.35 8.54
C PRO A 176 13.99 27.31 9.66
N ALA A 177 13.26 27.46 10.77
CA ALA A 177 13.20 26.54 11.91
C ALA A 177 12.83 25.07 11.59
N LEU A 178 11.99 24.78 10.58
CA LEU A 178 11.61 23.40 10.26
C LEU A 178 12.65 22.70 9.37
N ALA A 179 13.33 23.47 8.51
CA ALA A 179 14.46 22.96 7.74
C ALA A 179 15.66 22.64 8.63
N THR A 180 15.95 23.51 9.61
CA THR A 180 17.01 23.28 10.60
C THR A 180 16.68 22.10 11.53
N ALA A 181 15.42 21.88 11.89
CA ALA A 181 15.02 20.72 12.71
C ALA A 181 15.39 19.38 12.03
N SER A 182 15.06 19.19 10.75
CA SER A 182 15.42 17.97 10.01
C SER A 182 16.93 17.76 9.89
N MET A 183 17.71 18.84 9.78
CA MET A 183 19.19 18.76 9.77
C MET A 183 19.73 18.39 11.15
N GLY A 184 19.19 18.97 12.22
CA GLY A 184 19.54 18.65 13.60
C GLY A 184 19.30 17.18 13.92
N TYR A 185 18.13 16.64 13.55
CA TYR A 185 17.83 15.22 13.73
C TYR A 185 18.74 14.30 12.92
N GLY A 186 19.07 14.67 11.67
CA GLY A 186 20.01 13.92 10.85
C GLY A 186 21.42 13.90 11.44
N LEU A 187 21.89 15.04 11.96
CA LEU A 187 23.18 15.13 12.65
C LEU A 187 23.17 14.29 13.94
N SER A 188 22.13 14.41 14.76
CA SER A 188 21.98 13.59 15.97
C SER A 188 21.96 12.10 15.67
N ALA A 189 21.26 11.67 14.61
CA ALA A 189 21.26 10.27 14.18
C ALA A 189 22.68 9.78 13.85
N LYS A 190 23.46 10.57 13.09
CA LYS A 190 24.85 10.25 12.76
C LYS A 190 25.76 10.23 13.98
N LEU A 191 25.57 11.17 14.92
CA LEU A 191 26.28 11.19 16.20
C LEU A 191 25.97 9.96 17.06
N LEU A 192 24.75 9.42 16.96
CA LEU A 192 24.36 8.13 17.55
C LEU A 192 24.87 6.91 16.76
N GLY A 193 25.72 7.12 15.75
CA GLY A 193 26.33 6.08 14.93
C GLY A 193 25.41 5.51 13.85
N ALA A 194 24.27 6.15 13.56
CA ALA A 194 23.36 5.69 12.52
C ALA A 194 23.80 6.16 11.13
N ARG A 195 23.81 5.23 10.17
CA ARG A 195 24.15 5.47 8.77
C ARG A 195 23.05 4.93 7.86
N LEU A 196 22.82 5.64 6.76
CA LEU A 196 21.96 5.17 5.68
C LEU A 196 22.82 4.35 4.71
N VAL A 197 22.42 3.12 4.45
CA VAL A 197 23.12 2.17 3.57
C VAL A 197 22.15 1.73 2.48
N GLU A 198 22.47 2.03 1.23
CA GLU A 198 21.74 1.48 0.09
C GLU A 198 22.12 0.00 -0.08
N ILE A 199 21.12 -0.84 -0.35
CA ILE A 199 21.28 -2.28 -0.53
C ILE A 199 20.63 -2.69 -1.85
N ASP A 200 21.22 -3.69 -2.50
CA ASP A 200 20.68 -4.22 -3.75
C ASP A 200 19.40 -5.04 -3.50
N ARG A 201 19.42 -5.85 -2.44
CA ARG A 201 18.33 -6.75 -2.02
C ARG A 201 18.20 -6.77 -0.51
N PHE A 202 17.01 -7.11 -0.02
CA PHE A 202 16.78 -7.38 1.38
C PHE A 202 17.37 -8.74 1.79
N ASP A 203 17.84 -8.81 3.02
CA ASP A 203 18.30 -10.05 3.66
C ASP A 203 17.56 -10.29 4.98
N TYR A 204 17.85 -11.42 5.63
CA TYR A 204 17.17 -11.90 6.84
C TYR A 204 17.26 -10.95 8.04
N ARG A 205 18.15 -9.93 8.03
CA ARG A 205 18.23 -8.96 9.14
C ARG A 205 16.97 -8.12 9.30
N VAL A 206 16.09 -8.07 8.28
CA VAL A 206 14.78 -7.43 8.41
C VAL A 206 13.83 -8.20 9.32
N ASP A 207 14.06 -9.49 9.56
CA ASP A 207 13.21 -10.29 10.46
C ASP A 207 13.43 -9.83 11.91
N ASP A 208 14.69 -9.60 12.31
CA ASP A 208 15.01 -9.01 13.61
C ASP A 208 14.44 -7.59 13.78
N LEU A 209 14.37 -6.83 12.68
CA LEU A 209 13.71 -5.52 12.67
C LEU A 209 12.19 -5.67 12.82
N TRP A 210 11.57 -6.62 12.12
CA TRP A 210 10.14 -6.91 12.22
C TRP A 210 9.75 -7.29 13.65
N GLU A 211 10.47 -8.20 14.29
CA GLU A 211 10.21 -8.61 15.67
C GLU A 211 10.35 -7.44 16.65
N ALA A 212 11.33 -6.56 16.44
CA ALA A 212 11.55 -5.40 17.30
C ALA A 212 10.55 -4.24 17.07
N ALA A 213 10.03 -4.09 15.86
CA ALA A 213 9.20 -2.95 15.48
C ALA A 213 7.70 -3.26 15.46
N SER A 214 7.29 -4.48 15.10
CA SER A 214 5.87 -4.84 14.98
C SER A 214 5.05 -4.70 16.27
N PRO A 215 5.60 -4.88 17.51
CA PRO A 215 4.82 -4.71 18.74
C PRO A 215 4.28 -3.29 18.94
N GLN A 216 4.94 -2.27 18.39
CA GLN A 216 4.45 -0.90 18.49
C GLN A 216 3.18 -0.69 17.64
N HIS A 217 2.88 -1.57 16.67
CA HIS A 217 1.77 -1.44 15.73
C HIS A 217 0.67 -2.48 16.04
N PRO A 218 -0.52 -2.03 16.50
CA PRO A 218 -1.61 -2.96 16.83
C PRO A 218 -2.13 -3.74 15.63
N VAL A 219 -2.23 -3.11 14.46
CA VAL A 219 -2.69 -3.74 13.21
C VAL A 219 -1.70 -3.46 12.08
N ILE A 220 -1.00 -4.49 11.63
CA ILE A 220 0.08 -4.34 10.64
C ILE A 220 0.24 -5.65 9.84
N ALA A 221 0.19 -5.58 8.50
CA ALA A 221 0.63 -6.68 7.62
C ALA A 221 2.09 -7.08 7.93
N ARG A 222 2.47 -8.34 7.70
CA ARG A 222 3.84 -8.79 7.97
C ARG A 222 4.87 -8.12 7.05
N ARG A 223 5.99 -7.64 7.63
CA ARG A 223 7.11 -6.99 6.90
C ARG A 223 8.44 -7.73 7.15
N ASP A 224 8.39 -9.04 7.06
CA ASP A 224 9.58 -9.90 7.14
C ASP A 224 10.31 -9.97 5.79
N TRP A 225 11.39 -10.74 5.73
CA TRP A 225 12.20 -10.91 4.54
C TRP A 225 11.38 -11.51 3.39
N ALA A 226 10.52 -12.49 3.67
CA ALA A 226 9.68 -13.12 2.66
C ALA A 226 8.78 -12.08 1.97
N PHE A 227 8.11 -11.23 2.75
CA PHE A 227 7.31 -10.14 2.21
C PHE A 227 8.15 -9.12 1.42
N LEU A 228 9.27 -8.64 1.98
CA LEU A 228 10.07 -7.59 1.35
C LEU A 228 10.78 -8.06 0.09
N ASN A 229 11.32 -9.28 0.07
CA ASN A 229 11.89 -9.91 -1.12
C ASN A 229 10.83 -10.10 -2.20
N TRP A 230 9.63 -10.57 -1.85
CA TRP A 230 8.54 -10.68 -2.82
C TRP A 230 8.12 -9.30 -3.34
N ARG A 231 7.84 -8.34 -2.45
CA ARG A 231 7.22 -7.06 -2.81
C ARG A 231 8.15 -6.15 -3.60
N PHE A 232 9.44 -6.19 -3.30
CA PHE A 232 10.41 -5.26 -3.85
C PHE A 232 11.51 -5.93 -4.66
N ASP A 233 12.07 -7.07 -4.25
CA ASP A 233 13.26 -7.62 -4.91
C ASP A 233 12.93 -8.51 -6.10
N SER A 234 11.83 -9.26 -6.01
CA SER A 234 11.43 -10.29 -6.99
C SER A 234 10.27 -9.85 -7.88
N THR A 235 9.72 -8.66 -7.64
CA THR A 235 8.69 -8.09 -8.51
C THR A 235 9.26 -7.79 -9.90
N PRO A 236 8.50 -7.97 -11.00
CA PRO A 236 8.95 -7.62 -12.35
C PRO A 236 9.41 -6.16 -12.50
N GLN A 237 9.00 -5.29 -11.57
CA GLN A 237 9.38 -3.88 -11.53
C GLN A 237 10.47 -3.56 -10.50
N ALA A 238 11.26 -4.55 -10.06
CA ALA A 238 12.24 -4.41 -8.97
C ALA A 238 13.22 -3.25 -9.17
N ALA A 239 13.62 -2.98 -10.41
CA ALA A 239 14.53 -1.90 -10.79
C ALA A 239 13.99 -0.49 -10.50
N ARG A 240 12.67 -0.32 -10.29
CA ARG A 240 12.07 0.98 -9.93
C ARG A 240 12.28 1.35 -8.47
N PHE A 241 12.67 0.40 -7.63
CA PHE A 241 12.81 0.59 -6.19
C PHE A 241 14.28 0.62 -5.80
N ARG A 242 14.61 1.53 -4.90
CA ARG A 242 15.87 1.62 -4.16
C ARG A 242 15.59 1.29 -2.72
N ARG A 243 16.47 0.52 -2.09
CA ARG A 243 16.25 -0.05 -0.76
C ARG A 243 17.35 0.44 0.15
N PHE A 244 16.99 0.83 1.35
CA PHE A 244 17.93 1.36 2.32
C PHE A 244 17.73 0.72 3.68
N TYR A 245 18.84 0.42 4.34
CA TYR A 245 18.87 0.23 5.78
C TYR A 245 19.37 1.49 6.48
N VAL A 246 18.79 1.76 7.64
CA VAL A 246 19.40 2.61 8.66
C VAL A 246 20.11 1.68 9.64
N MET A 247 21.43 1.72 9.66
CA MET A 247 22.25 0.80 10.45
C MET A 247 23.02 1.53 11.54
N ARG A 248 23.23 0.87 12.68
CA ARG A 248 24.22 1.25 13.69
C ARG A 248 25.07 0.02 14.00
N GLY A 249 26.34 0.07 13.59
CA GLY A 249 27.16 -1.14 13.49
C GLY A 249 26.51 -2.13 12.50
N GLU A 250 26.31 -3.36 12.96
CA GLU A 250 25.64 -4.44 12.21
C GLU A 250 24.11 -4.48 12.41
N THR A 251 23.58 -3.71 13.36
CA THR A 251 22.14 -3.73 13.65
C THR A 251 21.35 -2.88 12.67
N VAL A 252 20.35 -3.50 12.03
CA VAL A 252 19.33 -2.79 11.25
C VAL A 252 18.31 -2.14 12.19
N LEU A 253 18.22 -0.82 12.14
CA LEU A 253 17.35 0.01 12.98
C LEU A 253 16.05 0.41 12.26
N ALA A 254 16.11 0.53 10.94
CA ALA A 254 14.98 0.76 10.08
C ALA A 254 15.30 0.32 8.65
N TYR A 255 14.27 0.07 7.85
CA TYR A 255 14.40 0.09 6.40
C TYR A 255 13.54 1.20 5.79
N VAL A 256 13.93 1.66 4.61
CA VAL A 256 13.12 2.54 3.76
C VAL A 256 13.23 2.06 2.32
N VAL A 257 12.10 1.92 1.64
CA VAL A 257 12.05 1.73 0.18
C VAL A 257 11.69 3.04 -0.47
N LEU A 258 12.51 3.47 -1.43
CA LEU A 258 12.34 4.71 -2.18
C LEU A 258 12.15 4.39 -3.66
N ARG A 259 11.19 5.06 -4.29
CA ARG A 259 11.10 5.19 -5.74
C ARG A 259 11.32 6.66 -6.11
N VAL A 260 11.99 6.92 -7.23
CA VAL A 260 12.09 8.27 -7.79
C VAL A 260 11.14 8.37 -8.97
N ASP A 261 10.09 9.14 -8.79
CA ASP A 261 9.14 9.46 -9.85
C ASP A 261 9.42 10.88 -10.38
N HIS A 262 8.78 11.25 -11.49
CA HIS A 262 8.89 12.59 -12.06
C HIS A 262 7.52 13.26 -12.08
N TRP A 263 7.46 14.51 -11.62
CA TRP A 263 6.25 15.30 -11.64
C TRP A 263 6.47 16.57 -12.47
N LYS A 264 5.87 16.61 -13.66
CA LYS A 264 6.14 17.62 -14.71
C LYS A 264 7.65 17.82 -14.97
N GLY A 265 8.38 16.71 -15.07
CA GLY A 265 9.83 16.69 -15.32
C GLY A 265 10.72 16.85 -14.08
N GLU A 266 10.17 17.25 -12.93
CA GLU A 266 10.97 17.41 -11.70
C GLU A 266 11.01 16.10 -10.88
N PRO A 267 12.17 15.68 -10.35
CA PRO A 267 12.32 14.45 -9.58
C PRO A 267 11.69 14.57 -8.18
N VAL A 268 10.82 13.61 -7.85
CA VAL A 268 10.15 13.50 -6.55
C VAL A 268 10.45 12.13 -5.94
N GLY A 269 10.98 12.12 -4.72
CA GLY A 269 11.17 10.90 -3.97
C GLY A 269 9.85 10.41 -3.38
N VAL A 270 9.51 9.15 -3.60
CA VAL A 270 8.33 8.48 -3.03
C VAL A 270 8.82 7.37 -2.11
N ILE A 271 8.66 7.55 -0.80
CA ILE A 271 8.86 6.48 0.18
C ILE A 271 7.70 5.51 0.02
N CYS A 272 8.00 4.36 -0.58
CA CYS A 272 7.03 3.32 -0.89
C CYS A 272 6.67 2.50 0.35
N ASP A 273 7.65 2.24 1.20
CA ASP A 273 7.47 1.51 2.44
C ASP A 273 8.57 1.86 3.44
N TYR A 274 8.30 1.61 4.71
CA TYR A 274 9.28 1.76 5.77
C TYR A 274 8.88 0.93 6.99
N LEU A 275 9.85 0.58 7.82
CA LEU A 275 9.61 0.13 9.18
C LEU A 275 10.82 0.54 10.01
N ALA A 276 10.58 0.97 11.24
CA ALA A 276 11.64 1.41 12.14
C ALA A 276 11.42 0.87 13.54
N ARG A 277 12.52 0.47 14.20
CA ARG A 277 12.52 0.20 15.64
C ARG A 277 12.00 1.42 16.41
N PRO A 278 11.41 1.22 17.60
CA PRO A 278 10.97 2.33 18.45
C PRO A 278 12.06 3.40 18.61
N GLY A 279 11.69 4.66 18.37
CA GLY A 279 12.61 5.81 18.46
C GLY A 279 13.43 6.14 17.20
N TRP A 280 13.46 5.27 16.19
CA TRP A 280 14.31 5.45 15.00
C TRP A 280 13.62 6.04 13.77
N LEU A 281 12.30 6.26 13.81
CA LEU A 281 11.54 6.81 12.70
C LEU A 281 12.04 8.19 12.24
N VAL A 282 12.29 9.09 13.21
CA VAL A 282 12.79 10.46 12.92
C VAL A 282 14.16 10.41 12.25
N ALA A 283 15.04 9.54 12.72
CA ALA A 283 16.37 9.36 12.14
C ALA A 283 16.28 8.86 10.69
N ALA A 284 15.46 7.84 10.43
CA ALA A 284 15.27 7.29 9.09
C ALA A 284 14.78 8.35 8.10
N PHE A 285 13.70 9.07 8.43
CA PHE A 285 13.14 10.11 7.56
C PHE A 285 14.07 11.33 7.42
N SER A 286 14.86 11.67 8.44
CA SER A 286 15.85 12.75 8.36
C SER A 286 16.98 12.40 7.40
N LEU A 287 17.52 11.17 7.47
CA LEU A 287 18.54 10.68 6.55
C LEU A 287 18.01 10.62 5.11
N MET A 288 16.76 10.19 4.91
CA MET A 288 16.12 10.20 3.59
C MET A 288 15.88 11.62 3.05
N THR A 289 15.55 12.57 3.93
CA THR A 289 15.42 13.99 3.57
C THR A 289 16.75 14.57 3.12
N GLU A 290 17.85 14.17 3.77
CA GLU A 290 19.21 14.55 3.37
C GLU A 290 19.59 13.92 2.03
N LEU A 291 19.32 12.62 1.82
CA LEU A 291 19.53 11.95 0.54
C LEU A 291 18.78 12.66 -0.60
N ALA A 292 17.49 12.96 -0.38
CA ALA A 292 16.66 13.66 -1.36
C ALA A 292 17.24 15.02 -1.74
N ARG A 293 17.75 15.78 -0.76
CA ARG A 293 18.44 17.06 -1.01
C ARG A 293 19.73 16.87 -1.80
N ARG A 294 20.58 15.92 -1.41
CA ARG A 294 21.86 15.63 -2.11
C ARG A 294 21.64 15.20 -3.55
N GLN A 295 20.54 14.49 -3.82
CA GLN A 295 20.18 14.01 -5.16
C GLN A 295 19.30 15.00 -5.94
N GLY A 296 19.12 16.23 -5.46
CA GLY A 296 18.42 17.28 -6.19
C GLY A 296 16.92 17.05 -6.39
N MET A 297 16.28 16.22 -5.56
CA MET A 297 14.83 16.01 -5.58
C MET A 297 14.11 17.28 -5.11
N VAL A 298 12.95 17.58 -5.69
CA VAL A 298 12.17 18.78 -5.33
C VAL A 298 11.27 18.53 -4.11
N ALA A 299 10.91 17.27 -3.87
CA ALA A 299 10.09 16.86 -2.75
C ALA A 299 10.33 15.39 -2.37
N LEU A 300 9.96 15.06 -1.14
CA LEU A 300 9.88 13.70 -0.62
C LEU A 300 8.46 13.42 -0.12
N MET A 301 7.89 12.30 -0.51
CA MET A 301 6.49 11.94 -0.23
C MET A 301 6.40 10.59 0.46
N CYS A 302 5.44 10.44 1.37
CA CYS A 302 5.11 9.16 1.98
C CYS A 302 3.60 9.09 2.20
N ARG A 303 2.91 8.18 1.50
CA ARG A 303 1.50 7.89 1.77
C ARG A 303 1.44 6.77 2.80
N THR A 304 0.95 7.09 3.99
CA THR A 304 0.95 6.14 5.10
C THR A 304 -0.16 6.44 6.09
N LEU A 305 -0.87 5.41 6.53
CA LEU A 305 -1.73 5.45 7.71
C LEU A 305 -0.91 4.86 8.84
N ASN A 306 -0.37 5.73 9.70
CA ASN A 306 0.41 5.33 10.87
C ASN A 306 0.32 6.46 11.89
N ALA A 307 -0.49 6.27 12.94
CA ALA A 307 -0.69 7.30 13.97
C ALA A 307 0.62 7.72 14.66
N GLN A 308 1.57 6.80 14.80
CA GLN A 308 2.88 7.07 15.41
C GLN A 308 3.79 7.91 14.51
N ALA A 309 3.58 7.91 13.20
CA ALA A 309 4.35 8.73 12.28
C ALA A 309 3.86 10.19 12.22
N ALA A 310 2.59 10.45 12.53
CA ALA A 310 1.98 11.76 12.30
C ALA A 310 2.72 12.92 12.98
N ARG A 311 3.05 12.77 14.28
CA ARG A 311 3.78 13.81 15.05
C ARG A 311 5.25 13.91 14.60
N PRO A 312 6.04 12.81 14.54
CA PRO A 312 7.40 12.84 14.01
C PRO A 312 7.53 13.52 12.64
N LEU A 313 6.69 13.13 11.67
CA LEU A 313 6.72 13.68 10.32
C LEU A 313 6.41 15.18 10.33
N SER A 314 5.39 15.61 11.08
CA SER A 314 5.06 17.03 11.25
C SER A 314 6.22 17.83 11.83
N MET A 315 6.89 17.32 12.87
CA MET A 315 8.06 17.96 13.49
C MET A 315 9.25 18.09 12.53
N MET A 316 9.39 17.17 11.56
CA MET A 316 10.40 17.24 10.49
C MET A 316 9.98 18.13 9.31
N GLY A 317 8.83 18.80 9.40
CA GLY A 317 8.31 19.70 8.37
C GLY A 317 7.59 19.00 7.21
N PHE A 318 7.13 17.76 7.40
CA PHE A 318 6.23 17.12 6.43
C PHE A 318 4.81 17.66 6.61
N LEU A 319 4.18 18.01 5.49
CA LEU A 319 2.82 18.49 5.40
C LEU A 319 1.89 17.29 5.27
N CYS A 320 0.89 17.19 6.14
CA CYS A 320 -0.12 16.15 6.04
C CYS A 320 -1.23 16.56 5.07
N LEU A 321 -1.27 15.91 3.90
CA LEU A 321 -2.34 16.03 2.91
C LEU A 321 -3.33 14.89 3.15
N LYS A 322 -4.39 15.16 3.94
CA LYS A 322 -5.37 14.16 4.39
C LYS A 322 -6.05 13.40 3.23
N ASN A 323 -6.22 14.05 2.08
CA ASN A 323 -6.91 13.50 0.92
C ASN A 323 -5.94 13.13 -0.23
N GLY A 324 -4.63 13.05 0.05
CA GLY A 324 -3.62 12.83 -0.98
C GLY A 324 -3.41 14.02 -1.92
N LEU A 325 -2.72 13.79 -3.04
CA LEU A 325 -2.41 14.83 -4.06
C LEU A 325 -3.54 15.10 -5.06
N ARG A 326 -4.41 14.12 -5.31
CA ARG A 326 -5.50 14.22 -6.29
C ARG A 326 -6.74 13.55 -5.76
N THR A 327 -6.71 12.22 -5.71
CA THR A 327 -7.83 11.38 -5.30
C THR A 327 -7.56 10.80 -3.92
N PRO A 328 -8.53 10.87 -2.98
CA PRO A 328 -8.39 10.22 -1.70
C PRO A 328 -8.23 8.70 -1.85
N THR A 329 -7.19 8.15 -1.25
CA THR A 329 -7.05 6.70 -1.05
C THR A 329 -7.91 6.31 0.13
N ARG A 330 -9.15 5.89 -0.11
CA ARG A 330 -10.01 5.31 0.92
C ARG A 330 -9.52 3.93 1.34
N MET A 331 -9.76 3.58 2.59
CA MET A 331 -9.50 2.26 3.13
C MET A 331 -10.76 1.72 3.81
N MET A 332 -11.09 0.46 3.55
CA MET A 332 -12.16 -0.25 4.23
C MET A 332 -11.69 -1.64 4.64
N VAL A 333 -12.25 -2.15 5.73
CA VAL A 333 -12.00 -3.51 6.22
C VAL A 333 -13.30 -4.25 6.50
N ARG A 334 -13.29 -5.56 6.30
CA ARG A 334 -14.39 -6.45 6.66
C ARG A 334 -13.83 -7.71 7.32
N PRO A 335 -14.06 -7.90 8.63
CA PRO A 335 -13.95 -9.21 9.25
C PRO A 335 -14.86 -10.24 8.58
N ALA A 336 -14.42 -11.49 8.54
CA ALA A 336 -15.26 -12.62 8.20
C ALA A 336 -16.45 -12.73 9.17
N LEU A 337 -17.55 -13.33 8.70
CA LEU A 337 -18.79 -13.41 9.48
C LEU A 337 -18.64 -14.21 10.78
N ASP A 338 -17.72 -15.18 10.78
CA ASP A 338 -17.35 -16.03 11.92
C ASP A 338 -16.22 -15.43 12.77
N GLN A 339 -15.72 -14.23 12.44
CA GLN A 339 -14.69 -13.49 13.19
C GLN A 339 -15.18 -12.09 13.65
N PRO A 340 -16.39 -11.95 14.23
CA PRO A 340 -16.95 -10.63 14.57
C PRO A 340 -16.12 -9.86 15.59
N GLU A 341 -15.31 -10.53 16.41
CA GLU A 341 -14.45 -9.91 17.41
C GLU A 341 -13.31 -9.07 16.80
N LEU A 342 -12.98 -9.30 15.52
CA LEU A 342 -11.95 -8.52 14.82
C LEU A 342 -12.44 -7.11 14.46
N ALA A 343 -13.75 -6.85 14.46
CA ALA A 343 -14.31 -5.55 14.12
C ALA A 343 -13.80 -4.41 15.03
N GLY A 344 -13.67 -4.68 16.33
CA GLY A 344 -13.15 -3.72 17.31
C GLY A 344 -11.72 -3.26 17.01
N PRO A 345 -10.71 -4.15 17.09
CA PRO A 345 -9.31 -3.77 16.89
C PRO A 345 -9.02 -3.28 15.46
N THR A 346 -9.72 -3.80 14.45
CA THR A 346 -9.50 -3.41 13.04
C THR A 346 -10.35 -2.22 12.59
N GLY A 347 -11.37 -1.82 13.34
CA GLY A 347 -12.27 -0.71 12.98
C GLY A 347 -11.74 0.68 13.29
N ASP A 348 -10.67 0.82 14.07
CA ASP A 348 -10.04 2.12 14.36
C ASP A 348 -8.83 2.37 13.43
N PRO A 349 -8.87 3.37 12.54
CA PRO A 349 -7.76 3.69 11.65
C PRO A 349 -6.45 4.05 12.38
N LYS A 350 -6.50 4.45 13.66
CA LYS A 350 -5.29 4.76 14.44
C LYS A 350 -4.45 3.52 14.79
N ASN A 351 -5.07 2.35 14.76
CA ASN A 351 -4.41 1.08 15.05
C ASN A 351 -3.59 0.56 13.87
N TRP A 352 -3.88 1.05 12.66
CA TRP A 352 -3.30 0.55 11.43
C TRP A 352 -1.95 1.17 11.11
N PHE A 353 -1.06 0.31 10.61
CA PHE A 353 0.12 0.68 9.84
C PHE A 353 -0.10 0.25 8.39
N VAL A 354 -0.21 1.22 7.49
CA VAL A 354 -0.38 1.02 6.04
C VAL A 354 0.56 1.95 5.29
N THR A 355 1.12 1.47 4.19
CA THR A 355 1.95 2.20 3.22
C THR A 355 1.46 1.90 1.80
N VAL A 356 2.21 2.31 0.76
CA VAL A 356 1.86 1.94 -0.62
C VAL A 356 2.37 0.55 -1.00
N ALA A 357 3.11 -0.12 -0.12
CA ALA A 357 3.45 -1.53 -0.26
C ALA A 357 2.22 -2.43 -0.12
N ASP A 358 1.22 -1.98 0.65
CA ASP A 358 -0.04 -2.69 0.85
C ASP A 358 -0.94 -2.59 -0.39
N SER A 359 -1.61 -3.70 -0.71
CA SER A 359 -2.40 -3.85 -1.93
C SER A 359 -1.57 -3.60 -3.22
N ASP A 360 -2.27 -3.29 -4.28
CA ASP A 360 -1.81 -2.90 -5.61
C ASP A 360 -1.49 -1.40 -5.76
N MET A 361 -1.51 -0.61 -4.67
CA MET A 361 -1.30 0.85 -4.75
C MET A 361 0.10 1.23 -5.27
N GLY A 362 1.12 0.43 -4.94
CA GLY A 362 2.51 0.72 -5.26
C GLY A 362 2.86 0.72 -6.75
N PHE A 363 1.97 0.20 -7.63
CA PHE A 363 2.23 0.12 -9.07
C PHE A 363 2.00 1.45 -9.80
N LYS A 364 1.17 2.33 -9.24
CA LYS A 364 0.77 3.58 -9.90
C LYS A 364 1.85 4.65 -9.80
N GLY A 365 2.06 5.39 -10.88
CA GLY A 365 2.90 6.58 -10.91
C GLY A 365 2.35 7.70 -10.02
N LEU A 366 3.19 8.68 -9.67
CA LEU A 366 2.69 9.93 -9.10
C LEU A 366 1.64 10.58 -10.02
N GLY A 367 0.38 10.61 -9.56
CA GLY A 367 -0.71 11.33 -10.23
C GLY A 367 -1.71 10.46 -10.98
N GLU A 368 -1.49 9.15 -11.02
CA GLU A 368 -2.42 8.12 -11.49
C GLU A 368 -3.41 7.66 -10.42
#